data_AF-A0A3D2JPH4-F1
#
_entry.id   AF-A0A3D2JPH4-F1
#
_cell.length_a   1.000
_cell.length_b   1.000
_cell.length_c   1.000
_cell.angle_alpha   90.00
_cell.angle_beta   90.00
_cell.angle_gamma   90.00
#
_symmetry.space_group_name_H-M   'P 1'
#
loop_
_entity.id
_entity.type
_entity.pdbx_description
1 polymer ?
#
loop_
_entity_poly.entity_id
_entity_poly.type
_entity_poly.pdbx_seq_one_letter_code
_entity_poly.pdbx_strand_id
1 'polypeptide(L)'
;FEGIPTYPSPDRFWQIVEKWGVNQFYTAPTAIRAIASLGDEYPDKYEMPTLRLLGSVGEPINPEAWRWYNTHVGKERCPIV
;
A
#
# COMPACT_ATOMS: atom_id res chain seq x y z
N PHE A 1 -9.86 -10.66 -0.04
CA PHE A 1 -10.63 -9.61 0.66
C PHE A 1 -11.56 -9.00 -0.36
N GLU A 2 -12.87 -9.03 -0.12
CA GLU A 2 -13.89 -8.58 -1.08
C GLU A 2 -14.54 -7.25 -0.66
N GLY A 3 -13.81 -6.40 0.07
CA GLY A 3 -14.29 -5.10 0.56
C GLY A 3 -13.50 -3.91 0.02
N ILE A 4 -13.82 -2.72 0.51
CA ILE A 4 -13.10 -1.48 0.17
C ILE A 4 -11.89 -1.28 1.10
N PRO A 5 -10.81 -0.61 0.63
CA PRO A 5 -9.59 -0.34 1.40
C PRO A 5 -9.78 0.39 2.73
N THR A 6 -10.94 1.00 2.94
CA THR A 6 -11.19 1.92 4.05
C THR A 6 -12.18 1.38 5.08
N TYR A 7 -12.66 0.14 4.91
CA TYR A 7 -13.61 -0.46 5.84
C TYR A 7 -13.02 -1.69 6.53
N PRO A 8 -13.09 -1.79 7.88
CA PRO A 8 -13.72 -0.84 8.81
C PRO A 8 -12.91 0.43 9.07
N SER A 9 -11.67 0.49 8.59
CA SER A 9 -10.76 1.63 8.79
C SER A 9 -9.77 1.77 7.62
N PRO A 10 -9.16 2.97 7.41
CA PRO A 10 -8.23 3.26 6.30
C PRO A 10 -6.94 2.43 6.25
N ASP A 11 -6.66 1.65 7.29
CA ASP A 11 -5.52 0.75 7.41
C ASP A 11 -5.83 -0.70 6.97
N ARG A 12 -7.01 -0.95 6.37
CA ARG A 12 -7.46 -2.31 6.09
C ARG A 12 -6.51 -3.12 5.22
N PHE A 13 -5.92 -2.50 4.19
CA PHE A 13 -4.94 -3.17 3.35
C PHE A 13 -3.70 -3.61 4.13
N TRP A 14 -3.20 -2.75 5.01
CA TRP A 14 -1.99 -3.00 5.79
C TRP A 14 -2.23 -4.07 6.85
N GLN A 15 -3.41 -4.06 7.49
CA GLN A 15 -3.85 -5.14 8.36
C GLN A 15 -3.85 -6.49 7.65
N ILE A 16 -4.31 -6.55 6.39
CA ILE A 16 -4.32 -7.79 5.61
C ILE A 16 -2.90 -8.23 5.28
N VAL A 17 -2.04 -7.31 4.85
CA VAL A 17 -0.64 -7.61 4.51
C VAL A 17 0.08 -8.20 5.72
N GLU A 18 -0.03 -7.55 6.88
CA GLU A 18 0.64 -8.00 8.10
C GLU A 18 0.05 -9.30 8.65
N LYS A 19 -1.29 -9.40 8.72
CA LYS A 19 -1.97 -10.59 9.27
C LYS A 19 -1.66 -11.87 8.49
N TRP A 20 -1.57 -11.77 7.16
CA TRP A 20 -1.41 -12.93 6.29
C TRP A 20 0.02 -13.11 5.77
N GLY A 21 0.95 -12.25 6.19
CA GLY A 21 2.33 -12.32 5.72
C GLY A 21 2.42 -12.18 4.19
N VAL A 22 1.64 -11.27 3.62
CA VAL A 22 1.60 -11.06 2.17
C VAL A 22 2.99 -10.65 1.67
N ASN A 23 3.41 -11.25 0.55
CA ASN A 23 4.72 -11.03 -0.04
C ASN A 23 4.69 -10.03 -1.22
N GLN A 24 3.55 -9.91 -1.91
CA GLN A 24 3.36 -9.04 -3.06
C GLN A 24 2.01 -8.33 -2.92
N PHE A 25 2.00 -7.01 -3.07
CA PHE A 25 0.77 -6.22 -3.02
C PHE A 25 0.59 -5.47 -4.33
N TYR A 26 -0.48 -5.76 -5.06
CA TYR A 26 -0.80 -5.18 -6.37
C TYR A 26 -2.07 -4.37 -6.30
N THR A 27 -2.04 -3.13 -6.80
CA THR A 27 -3.20 -2.24 -6.83
C THR A 27 -3.10 -1.19 -7.96
N ALA A 28 -4.13 -0.37 -8.12
CA ALA A 28 -4.14 0.73 -9.09
C ALA A 28 -3.63 2.04 -8.46
N PRO A 29 -2.94 2.92 -9.21
CA PRO A 29 -2.54 4.24 -8.70
C PRO A 29 -3.68 5.09 -8.13
N THR A 30 -4.90 4.97 -8.65
CA THR A 30 -6.09 5.63 -8.09
C THR A 30 -6.33 5.19 -6.66
N ALA A 31 -6.17 3.91 -6.35
CA ALA A 31 -6.30 3.40 -4.99
C ALA A 31 -5.13 3.89 -4.12
N ILE A 32 -3.90 3.92 -4.63
CA ILE A 32 -2.72 4.47 -3.92
C ILE A 32 -2.95 5.93 -3.54
N ARG A 33 -3.44 6.76 -4.46
CA ARG A 33 -3.74 8.17 -4.17
C ARG A 33 -4.87 8.30 -3.15
N ALA A 34 -5.91 7.48 -3.27
CA ALA A 34 -7.03 7.50 -2.34
C ALA A 34 -6.59 7.17 -0.91
N ILE A 35 -5.80 6.11 -0.72
CA ILE A 35 -5.31 5.74 0.61
C ILE A 35 -4.25 6.71 1.14
N ALA A 36 -3.38 7.25 0.28
CA ALA A 36 -2.42 8.30 0.67
C ALA A 36 -3.11 9.55 1.19
N SER A 37 -4.23 9.96 0.56
CA SER A 37 -5.00 11.13 0.98
C SER A 37 -5.65 11.01 2.36
N LEU A 38 -5.74 9.79 2.91
CA LEU A 38 -6.35 9.54 4.21
C LEU A 38 -5.38 9.74 5.37
N GLY A 39 -4.07 9.66 5.13
CA GLY A 39 -3.02 9.87 6.12
C GLY A 39 -1.90 8.84 6.06
N ASP A 40 -0.68 9.29 6.35
CA ASP A 40 0.53 8.46 6.35
C ASP A 40 0.60 7.55 7.59
N GLU A 41 -0.10 7.94 8.65
CA GLU A 41 -0.14 7.21 9.91
C GLU A 41 -0.82 5.83 9.80
N TYR A 42 -1.59 5.58 8.74
CA TYR A 42 -2.27 4.29 8.56
C TYR A 42 -1.30 3.19 8.13
N PRO A 43 -0.54 3.33 7.02
CA PRO A 43 0.51 2.36 6.70
C PRO A 43 1.68 2.38 7.69
N ASP A 44 1.96 3.50 8.35
CA ASP A 44 3.09 3.60 9.29
C ASP A 44 2.88 2.87 10.63
N LYS A 45 1.66 2.42 10.92
CA LYS A 45 1.37 1.52 12.05
C LYS A 45 1.84 0.08 11.84
N TYR A 46 2.21 -0.29 10.61
CA TYR A 46 2.50 -1.68 10.22
C TYR A 46 3.92 -1.81 9.68
N GLU A 47 4.64 -2.84 10.13
CA GLU A 47 6.00 -3.13 9.67
C GLU A 47 6.00 -3.94 8.36
N MET A 48 4.97 -4.79 8.19
CA MET A 48 4.75 -5.61 6.99
C MET A 48 6.00 -6.38 6.50
N PRO A 49 6.82 -7.00 7.37
CA PRO A 49 8.18 -7.48 7.05
C PRO A 49 8.24 -8.50 5.91
N THR A 50 7.14 -9.18 5.62
CA THR A 50 7.02 -10.18 4.55
C THR A 50 6.92 -9.57 3.15
N LEU A 51 6.51 -8.30 3.04
CA LEU A 51 6.33 -7.62 1.76
C LEU A 51 7.66 -7.48 1.03
N ARG A 52 7.68 -7.77 -0.27
CA ARG A 52 8.88 -7.78 -1.11
C ARG A 52 8.68 -7.07 -2.45
N LEU A 53 7.45 -6.90 -2.91
CA LEU A 53 7.14 -6.29 -4.19
C LEU A 53 5.85 -5.49 -4.09
N LEU A 54 5.87 -4.30 -4.64
CA LEU A 54 4.73 -3.43 -4.80
C LEU A 54 4.39 -3.32 -6.28
N GLY A 55 3.13 -3.57 -6.63
CA GLY A 55 2.66 -3.55 -8.00
C GLY A 55 1.66 -2.43 -8.24
N SER A 56 1.84 -1.74 -9.36
CA SER A 56 0.97 -0.66 -9.82
C SER A 56 0.49 -0.94 -11.24
N VAL A 57 -0.83 -1.06 -11.44
CA VAL A 57 -1.40 -1.41 -12.76
C VAL A 57 -2.60 -0.54 -13.13
N GLY A 58 -2.82 -0.39 -14.45
CA GLY A 58 -4.03 0.21 -15.02
C GLY A 58 -3.84 1.65 -15.53
N GLU A 59 -3.06 2.46 -14.82
CA GLU A 59 -2.74 3.83 -15.23
C GLU A 59 -1.30 4.21 -14.82
N PRO A 60 -0.71 5.27 -15.39
CA PRO A 60 0.59 5.76 -14.95
C PRO A 60 0.55 6.24 -13.49
N ILE A 61 1.51 5.79 -12.69
CA ILE A 61 1.74 6.31 -11.34
C ILE A 61 2.49 7.64 -11.41
N ASN A 62 2.00 8.66 -10.72
CA ASN A 62 2.71 9.95 -10.65
C ASN A 62 3.87 9.87 -9.64
N PRO A 63 4.88 10.77 -9.73
CA PRO A 63 6.06 10.71 -8.87
C PRO A 63 5.77 10.83 -7.37
N GLU A 64 4.72 11.56 -7.00
CA GLU A 64 4.33 11.76 -5.60
C GLU A 64 3.75 10.49 -4.98
N ALA A 65 2.78 9.87 -5.65
CA ALA A 65 2.20 8.59 -5.24
C ALA A 65 3.25 7.47 -5.26
N TRP A 66 4.19 7.48 -6.22
CA TRP A 66 5.30 6.53 -6.24
C TRP A 66 6.18 6.67 -5.00
N ARG A 67 6.59 7.90 -4.64
CA ARG A 67 7.41 8.17 -3.45
C ARG A 67 6.67 7.74 -2.19
N TRP A 68 5.41 8.13 -2.06
CA TRP A 68 4.56 7.73 -0.94
C TRP A 68 4.48 6.21 -0.81
N TYR A 69 4.26 5.51 -1.91
CA TYR A 69 4.13 4.05 -1.93
C TYR A 69 5.46 3.36 -1.58
N ASN A 70 6.60 3.91 -2.03
CA ASN A 70 7.92 3.40 -1.69
C ASN A 70 8.24 3.60 -0.20
N THR A 71 7.98 4.79 0.33
CA THR A 71 8.37 5.17 1.70
C THR A 71 7.43 4.57 2.74
N HIS A 72 6.13 4.81 2.65
CA HIS A 72 5.19 4.43 3.72
C HIS A 72 4.76 2.97 3.64
N VAL A 73 4.59 2.42 2.44
CA VAL A 73 4.18 1.01 2.27
C VAL A 73 5.38 0.10 2.08
N GLY A 74 6.27 0.49 1.16
CA GLY A 74 7.44 -0.29 0.79
C GLY A 74 8.58 -0.24 1.80
N LYS A 75 8.54 0.70 2.76
CA LYS A 75 9.61 0.98 3.74
C LYS A 75 10.99 1.09 3.09
N GLU A 76 11.03 1.65 1.88
CA GLU A 76 12.22 1.81 1.02
C GLU A 76 12.98 0.50 0.72
N ARG A 77 12.35 -0.66 0.96
CA ARG A 77 12.93 -1.99 0.75
C ARG A 77 12.22 -2.80 -0.35
N CYS A 78 11.03 -2.37 -0.77
CA CYS A 78 10.25 -3.05 -1.78
C CYS A 78 10.38 -2.35 -3.14
N PRO A 79 10.88 -3.01 -4.20
CA PRO A 79 10.75 -2.48 -5.56
C PRO A 79 9.29 -2.28 -5.95
N ILE A 80 9.03 -1.24 -6.74
CA ILE A 80 7.72 -0.93 -7.35
C ILE A 80 7.79 -1.26 -8.84
N VAL A 81 6.84 -2.07 -9.32
CA VAL A 81 6.69 -2.50 -10.72
C VAL A 81 5.33 -2.17 -11.31
#